data_AF-A0A9D7J413-F1
#
_entry.id   AF-A0A9D7J413-F1
#
_cell.length_a   1.000
_cell.length_b   1.000
_cell.length_c   1.000
_cell.angle_alpha   90.00
_cell.angle_beta   90.00
_cell.angle_gamma   90.00
#
_symmetry.space_group_name_H-M   'P 1'
#
loop_
_entity.id
_entity.type
_entity.pdbx_description
1 polymer ?
#
loop_
_entity_poly.entity_id
_entity_poly.type
_entity_poly.pdbx_seq_one_letter_code
_entity_poly.pdbx_strand_id
1 'polypeptide(L)'
;MPTTRRTLTAALVLFVSLALGLIGPSDARADTVAATSPMPGYPADFHPGLIISDEAFYDAQALTRGQIKDFIAEKGKGCTAKKGETCLKDLVPAKTITLSSNQNGNGCTDVTFTEGSREWTVIEKVAKACSISPKVLLVTIQKEQSGLTQARTTATWNKMMGMGCSDGTACTEKYSGYEKQLYYGADRFRAYRTWSTYPAIKAFNTGSPYTSSDKGDPQTFLIHNVATASLYQYTPHVSSNYSFFSLMRSHFPGTANTVAPEVVTAGAALPKLTVTKPKSTPIRQAVSVTGTAKNFPGGATVLTQILVDGAWKTSKTVKKVTGSYSIPLTTHASRAGTQRWRVVAKSADGRSSVVPKTFTLKRLKPSLTAKAPKSAKRKAKVSVKGTAKNFPDRATVKTQIKVKGKWKTSKTVKKVTGSYSITLTTRASVRETQKWRVVATSKDGKSKIVKTFSLRRT
;
A
#
# COMPACT_ATOMS: atom_id res chain seq x y z
N MET A 1 61.18 66.15 -39.70
CA MET A 1 61.74 65.02 -40.48
C MET A 1 62.13 63.93 -39.50
N PRO A 2 62.03 62.63 -39.77
CA PRO A 2 61.50 61.87 -40.94
C PRO A 2 60.35 60.91 -40.48
N THR A 3 59.65 60.06 -41.24
CA THR A 3 59.42 59.83 -42.67
C THR A 3 58.17 58.95 -42.79
N THR A 4 57.34 59.28 -43.77
CA THR A 4 56.08 58.64 -44.17
C THR A 4 56.31 57.52 -45.19
N ARG A 5 55.59 56.39 -45.10
CA ARG A 5 55.24 55.45 -46.21
C ARG A 5 53.86 54.84 -45.87
N ARG A 6 52.73 55.21 -46.51
CA ARG A 6 52.17 54.74 -47.81
C ARG A 6 52.35 53.22 -48.02
N THR A 7 51.38 52.37 -48.35
CA THR A 7 49.96 52.44 -48.81
C THR A 7 49.50 50.98 -48.99
N LEU A 8 48.22 50.64 -48.78
CA LEU A 8 47.37 49.94 -49.79
C LEU A 8 45.96 49.63 -49.25
N THR A 9 45.00 50.21 -49.95
CA THR A 9 43.55 49.99 -49.93
C THR A 9 43.14 48.64 -50.52
N ALA A 10 42.12 47.99 -49.95
CA ALA A 10 41.00 47.39 -50.71
C ALA A 10 39.81 47.06 -49.80
N ALA A 11 38.61 47.39 -50.28
CA ALA A 11 37.26 47.20 -49.74
C ALA A 11 36.91 45.71 -49.49
N LEU A 12 35.82 45.23 -48.90
CA LEU A 12 34.39 45.60 -48.76
C LEU A 12 33.83 44.43 -47.86
N VAL A 13 32.94 44.52 -46.87
CA VAL A 13 31.46 44.69 -46.89
C VAL A 13 30.99 44.53 -45.44
N LEU A 14 30.08 45.40 -44.99
CA LEU A 14 29.26 45.32 -43.77
C LEU A 14 28.30 44.12 -43.79
N PHE A 15 28.03 43.47 -42.65
CA PHE A 15 26.68 43.46 -42.07
C PHE A 15 26.68 43.03 -40.59
N VAL A 16 25.98 43.84 -39.81
CA VAL A 16 25.79 43.82 -38.35
C VAL A 16 24.76 42.77 -37.95
N SER A 17 24.92 42.13 -36.80
CA SER A 17 23.80 41.57 -36.02
C SER A 17 24.09 41.70 -34.52
N LEU A 18 23.17 42.38 -33.86
CA LEU A 18 23.16 42.91 -32.50
C LEU A 18 22.89 41.80 -31.46
N ALA A 19 23.62 41.78 -30.34
CA ALA A 19 23.21 41.09 -29.11
C ALA A 19 23.49 41.97 -27.90
N LEU A 20 22.41 42.49 -27.30
CA LEU A 20 22.38 43.26 -26.06
C LEU A 20 22.80 42.39 -24.86
N GLY A 21 23.57 42.99 -23.96
CA GLY A 21 24.19 42.36 -22.81
C GLY A 21 23.27 41.97 -21.66
N LEU A 22 23.82 41.17 -20.74
CA LEU A 22 23.30 40.94 -19.40
C LEU A 22 24.44 40.90 -18.39
N ILE A 23 24.12 41.50 -17.24
CA ILE A 23 24.92 41.83 -16.07
C ILE A 23 25.49 40.56 -15.39
N GLY A 24 26.72 40.70 -14.84
CA GLY A 24 27.48 39.65 -14.17
C GLY A 24 26.84 39.11 -12.87
N PRO A 25 27.40 38.03 -12.31
CA PRO A 25 26.73 37.22 -11.30
C PRO A 25 26.80 37.88 -9.92
N SER A 26 25.64 38.09 -9.31
CA SER A 26 25.54 38.33 -7.87
C SER A 26 25.65 37.00 -7.12
N ASP A 27 26.49 36.96 -6.10
CA ASP A 27 26.59 35.91 -5.10
C ASP A 27 25.22 35.42 -4.62
N ALA A 28 24.98 34.12 -4.78
CA ALA A 28 24.05 33.39 -3.93
C ALA A 28 24.86 32.36 -3.15
N ARG A 29 25.33 32.81 -1.99
CA ARG A 29 25.84 31.97 -0.90
C ARG A 29 24.86 30.82 -0.72
N ALA A 30 25.33 29.58 -0.91
CA ALA A 30 24.55 28.40 -0.60
C ALA A 30 24.38 28.37 0.92
N ASP A 31 23.23 28.86 1.41
CA ASP A 31 22.83 28.68 2.79
C ASP A 31 22.65 27.17 3.03
N THR A 32 23.64 26.57 3.65
CA THR A 32 23.54 25.25 4.27
C THR A 32 22.36 25.27 5.22
N VAL A 33 21.31 24.49 4.92
CA VAL A 33 20.18 24.27 5.80
C VAL A 33 20.69 23.68 7.11
N ALA A 34 20.62 24.47 8.19
CA ALA A 34 20.88 23.98 9.53
C ALA A 34 19.88 22.86 9.85
N ALA A 35 20.38 21.67 10.18
CA ALA A 35 19.58 20.62 10.78
C ALA A 35 18.90 21.19 12.04
N THR A 36 17.59 21.00 12.15
CA THR A 36 16.85 21.36 13.36
C THR A 36 17.51 20.71 14.57
N SER A 37 17.79 21.51 15.60
CA SER A 37 18.30 20.98 16.87
C SER A 37 17.33 19.91 17.41
N PRO A 38 17.85 18.81 18.00
CA PRO A 38 17.04 17.85 18.73
C PRO A 38 16.10 18.55 19.71
N MET A 39 14.91 17.97 19.93
CA MET A 39 14.04 18.49 20.97
C MET A 39 14.77 18.43 22.32
N PRO A 40 14.83 19.53 23.09
CA PRO A 40 15.49 19.55 24.38
C PRO A 40 14.99 18.40 25.28
N GLY A 41 15.92 17.65 25.89
CA GLY A 41 15.61 16.53 26.76
C GLY A 41 15.30 15.19 26.07
N TYR A 42 15.37 15.11 24.74
CA TYR A 42 15.12 13.88 23.97
C TYR A 42 16.26 13.55 22.99
N PRO A 43 16.45 12.28 22.61
CA PRO A 43 17.47 11.90 21.64
C PRO A 43 17.16 12.47 20.25
N ALA A 44 18.22 12.70 19.47
CA ALA A 44 18.14 13.35 18.16
C ALA A 44 17.27 12.61 17.13
N ASP A 45 16.99 11.33 17.33
CA ASP A 45 16.16 10.51 16.44
C ASP A 45 14.69 10.43 16.87
N PHE A 46 14.32 11.10 17.96
CA PHE A 46 12.92 11.25 18.35
C PHE A 46 12.30 12.48 17.71
N HIS A 47 11.21 12.26 16.99
CA HIS A 47 10.47 13.32 16.29
C HIS A 47 9.04 13.38 16.79
N PRO A 48 8.72 14.35 17.65
CA PRO A 48 7.40 14.42 18.29
C PRO A 48 6.29 14.67 17.27
N GLY A 49 6.58 15.38 16.18
CA GLY A 49 5.62 15.57 15.09
C GLY A 49 5.36 14.35 14.20
N LEU A 50 6.16 13.28 14.30
CA LEU A 50 6.11 12.12 13.40
C LEU A 50 6.59 10.83 14.10
N ILE A 51 5.83 10.34 15.07
CA ILE A 51 6.24 9.23 15.96
C ILE A 51 6.28 7.88 15.22
N ILE A 52 5.24 7.61 14.44
CA ILE A 52 5.01 6.35 13.73
C ILE A 52 4.19 6.63 12.47
N SER A 53 4.47 5.92 11.37
CA SER A 53 3.69 6.05 10.13
C SER A 53 2.24 5.58 10.29
N ASP A 54 1.32 6.17 9.51
CA ASP A 54 -0.09 5.74 9.48
C ASP A 54 -0.20 4.27 9.08
N GLU A 55 0.65 3.81 8.17
CA GLU A 55 0.65 2.43 7.73
C GLU A 55 1.06 1.48 8.86
N ALA A 56 2.14 1.79 9.59
CA ALA A 56 2.57 0.94 10.70
C ALA A 56 1.56 0.95 11.87
N PHE A 57 0.87 2.08 12.07
CA PHE A 57 -0.10 2.24 13.16
C PHE A 57 -1.43 1.53 12.87
N TYR A 58 -1.94 1.63 11.64
CA TYR A 58 -3.24 1.08 11.23
C TYR A 58 -3.15 -0.28 10.48
N ASP A 59 -2.00 -0.95 10.48
CA ASP A 59 -1.82 -2.27 9.87
C ASP A 59 -2.26 -3.41 10.79
N ALA A 60 -3.55 -3.73 10.77
CA ALA A 60 -4.12 -4.86 11.51
C ALA A 60 -3.56 -6.24 11.14
N GLN A 61 -2.74 -6.34 10.09
CA GLN A 61 -2.08 -7.58 9.67
C GLN A 61 -0.59 -7.60 10.04
N ALA A 62 -0.10 -6.62 10.81
CA ALA A 62 1.32 -6.47 11.14
C ALA A 62 1.91 -7.65 11.94
N LEU A 63 1.07 -8.42 12.64
CA LEU A 63 1.42 -9.70 13.28
C LEU A 63 0.28 -10.70 13.09
N THR A 64 0.63 -11.96 12.88
CA THR A 64 -0.30 -13.10 12.96
C THR A 64 -0.58 -13.49 14.41
N ARG A 65 -1.65 -14.26 14.66
CA ARG A 65 -1.95 -14.79 16.01
C ARG A 65 -0.77 -15.52 16.65
N GLY A 66 -0.07 -16.36 15.87
CA GLY A 66 1.11 -17.08 16.34
C GLY A 66 2.22 -16.11 16.75
N GLN A 67 2.52 -15.11 15.92
CA GLN A 67 3.53 -14.10 16.25
C GLN A 67 3.15 -13.24 17.47
N ILE A 68 1.86 -12.97 17.69
CA ILE A 68 1.40 -12.28 18.91
C ILE A 68 1.67 -13.16 20.13
N LYS A 69 1.29 -14.45 20.08
CA LYS A 69 1.56 -15.41 21.14
C LYS A 69 3.05 -15.49 21.46
N ASP A 70 3.88 -15.69 20.45
CA ASP A 70 5.33 -15.85 20.63
C ASP A 70 5.97 -14.58 21.20
N PHE A 71 5.52 -13.40 20.74
CA PHE A 71 5.99 -12.12 21.27
C PHE A 71 5.61 -11.93 22.76
N ILE A 72 4.38 -12.25 23.14
CA ILE A 72 3.94 -12.16 24.54
C ILE A 72 4.73 -13.12 25.42
N ALA A 73 4.95 -14.36 24.97
CA ALA A 73 5.75 -15.34 25.68
C ALA A 73 7.20 -14.86 25.87
N GLU A 74 7.81 -14.29 24.83
CA GLU A 74 9.18 -13.78 24.88
C GLU A 74 9.31 -12.59 25.83
N LYS A 75 8.45 -11.57 25.69
CA LYS A 75 8.50 -10.37 26.56
C LYS A 75 8.09 -10.66 28.00
N GLY A 76 7.23 -11.65 28.20
CA GLY A 76 6.76 -12.11 29.50
C GLY A 76 7.61 -13.21 30.13
N LYS A 77 8.74 -13.60 29.53
CA LYS A 77 9.57 -14.73 30.01
C LYS A 77 10.00 -14.59 31.47
N GLY A 78 10.30 -13.36 31.91
CA GLY A 78 10.68 -13.06 33.30
C GLY A 78 9.49 -12.76 34.23
N CYS A 79 8.27 -12.72 33.71
CA CYS A 79 7.09 -12.41 34.51
C CYS A 79 6.72 -13.60 35.39
N THR A 80 6.70 -13.37 36.71
CA THR A 80 6.27 -14.35 37.71
C THR A 80 5.16 -13.74 38.54
N ALA A 81 3.99 -14.38 38.57
CA ALA A 81 2.82 -13.88 39.29
C ALA A 81 2.90 -14.24 40.78
N LYS A 82 2.58 -13.27 41.65
CA LYS A 82 2.29 -13.52 43.06
C LYS A 82 0.79 -13.76 43.27
N LYS A 83 0.40 -14.11 44.49
CA LYS A 83 -1.01 -14.32 44.85
C LYS A 83 -1.85 -13.08 44.48
N GLY A 84 -2.88 -13.29 43.67
CA GLY A 84 -3.78 -12.21 43.21
C GLY A 84 -3.30 -11.42 41.99
N GLU A 85 -2.17 -11.83 41.39
CA GLU A 85 -1.64 -11.25 40.16
C GLU A 85 -1.67 -12.27 39.01
N THR A 86 -1.54 -11.78 37.78
CA THR A 86 -1.45 -12.63 36.58
C THR A 86 -0.54 -11.96 35.56
N CYS A 87 0.31 -12.75 34.90
CA CYS A 87 1.11 -12.32 33.76
C CYS A 87 0.27 -12.33 32.49
N LEU A 88 0.56 -11.44 31.53
CA LEU A 88 -0.19 -11.41 30.27
C LEU A 88 -0.20 -12.77 29.57
N LYS A 89 0.96 -13.45 29.49
CA LYS A 89 1.14 -14.76 28.85
C LYS A 89 0.26 -15.88 29.44
N ASP A 90 -0.26 -15.67 30.65
CA ASP A 90 -1.09 -16.62 31.38
C ASP A 90 -2.53 -16.12 31.55
N LEU A 91 -2.85 -14.92 31.02
CA LEU A 91 -4.14 -14.28 31.22
C LEU A 91 -5.24 -14.99 30.42
N VAL A 92 -6.30 -15.36 31.12
CA VAL A 92 -7.50 -15.97 30.52
C VAL A 92 -8.73 -15.14 30.90
N PRO A 93 -9.37 -14.48 29.93
CA PRO A 93 -10.74 -13.98 29.99
C PRO A 93 -11.70 -14.88 30.78
N ALA A 94 -12.34 -14.30 31.77
CA ALA A 94 -13.22 -15.01 32.70
C ALA A 94 -14.66 -15.19 32.19
N LYS A 95 -15.08 -14.45 31.15
CA LYS A 95 -16.49 -14.46 30.69
C LYS A 95 -16.59 -14.28 29.18
N THR A 96 -17.65 -14.86 28.61
CA THR A 96 -18.06 -14.55 27.24
C THR A 96 -18.67 -13.15 27.19
N ILE A 97 -18.21 -12.31 26.27
CA ILE A 97 -18.66 -10.92 26.11
C ILE A 97 -18.64 -10.50 24.64
N THR A 98 -19.67 -9.75 24.24
CA THR A 98 -19.73 -9.08 22.93
C THR A 98 -19.59 -7.58 23.16
N LEU A 99 -18.68 -6.94 22.41
CA LEU A 99 -18.42 -5.51 22.46
C LEU A 99 -18.76 -4.88 21.12
N SER A 100 -19.41 -3.73 21.19
CA SER A 100 -19.78 -2.90 20.04
C SER A 100 -19.27 -1.48 20.25
N SER A 101 -18.93 -0.80 19.15
CA SER A 101 -18.44 0.58 19.17
C SER A 101 -19.55 1.57 19.49
N ASN A 102 -19.21 2.67 20.16
CA ASN A 102 -20.12 3.82 20.36
C ASN A 102 -19.69 5.06 19.56
N GLN A 103 -18.90 4.90 18.50
CA GLN A 103 -18.32 6.01 17.72
C GLN A 103 -19.12 6.32 16.45
N ASN A 104 -20.43 6.02 16.43
CA ASN A 104 -21.35 6.33 15.31
C ASN A 104 -20.80 5.92 13.93
N GLY A 105 -20.27 4.69 13.82
CA GLY A 105 -19.71 4.14 12.58
C GLY A 105 -18.24 4.46 12.31
N ASN A 106 -17.60 5.30 13.13
CA ASN A 106 -16.18 5.67 12.96
C ASN A 106 -15.21 4.79 13.76
N GLY A 107 -15.72 3.87 14.58
CA GLY A 107 -14.95 3.04 15.50
C GLY A 107 -14.71 1.61 15.00
N CYS A 108 -14.51 0.69 15.92
CA CYS A 108 -14.34 -0.73 15.63
C CYS A 108 -15.64 -1.39 15.16
N THR A 109 -15.52 -2.51 14.47
CA THR A 109 -16.63 -3.44 14.28
C THR A 109 -16.85 -4.29 15.53
N ASP A 110 -18.06 -4.81 15.69
CA ASP A 110 -18.42 -5.67 16.81
C ASP A 110 -17.53 -6.92 16.91
N VAL A 111 -17.24 -7.33 18.14
CA VAL A 111 -16.40 -8.49 18.44
C VAL A 111 -16.94 -9.27 19.63
N THR A 112 -16.91 -10.60 19.52
CA THR A 112 -17.22 -11.51 20.62
C THR A 112 -15.97 -12.24 21.09
N PHE A 113 -15.70 -12.17 22.39
CA PHE A 113 -14.73 -13.00 23.09
C PHE A 113 -15.48 -14.08 23.83
N THR A 114 -15.07 -15.33 23.63
CA THR A 114 -15.62 -16.47 24.35
C THR A 114 -14.77 -16.73 25.58
N GLU A 115 -15.38 -17.18 26.66
CA GLU A 115 -14.67 -17.65 27.85
C GLU A 115 -13.56 -18.64 27.47
N GLY A 116 -12.41 -18.54 28.14
CA GLY A 116 -11.22 -19.34 27.82
C GLY A 116 -10.39 -18.82 26.62
N SER A 117 -10.83 -17.76 25.92
CA SER A 117 -10.05 -17.16 24.82
C SER A 117 -8.72 -16.60 25.33
N ARG A 118 -7.59 -17.18 24.94
CA ARG A 118 -6.27 -16.65 25.30
C ARG A 118 -6.05 -15.21 24.82
N GLU A 119 -5.24 -14.45 25.53
CA GLU A 119 -4.98 -13.03 25.34
C GLU A 119 -4.47 -12.68 23.93
N TRP A 120 -3.64 -13.54 23.31
CA TRP A 120 -3.21 -13.34 21.92
C TRP A 120 -4.37 -13.37 20.93
N THR A 121 -5.45 -14.10 21.26
CA THR A 121 -6.69 -14.15 20.47
C THR A 121 -7.50 -12.88 20.67
N VAL A 122 -7.55 -12.36 21.90
CA VAL A 122 -8.19 -11.07 22.21
C VAL A 122 -7.52 -9.95 21.40
N ILE A 123 -6.19 -9.84 21.47
CA ILE A 123 -5.40 -8.82 20.73
C ILE A 123 -5.60 -8.95 19.23
N GLU A 124 -5.53 -10.16 18.66
CA GLU A 124 -5.73 -10.38 17.22
C GLU A 124 -7.14 -9.95 16.77
N LYS A 125 -8.17 -10.32 17.53
CA LYS A 125 -9.56 -9.98 17.23
C LYS A 125 -9.78 -8.46 17.30
N VAL A 126 -9.25 -7.79 18.32
CA VAL A 126 -9.32 -6.32 18.47
C VAL A 126 -8.58 -5.62 17.33
N ALA A 127 -7.35 -6.05 17.01
CA ALA A 127 -6.58 -5.49 15.91
C ALA A 127 -7.38 -5.49 14.59
N LYS A 128 -8.02 -6.63 14.27
CA LYS A 128 -8.85 -6.77 13.07
C LYS A 128 -10.10 -5.89 13.13
N ALA A 129 -10.84 -5.95 14.23
CA ALA A 129 -12.09 -5.21 14.42
C ALA A 129 -11.91 -3.69 14.28
N CYS A 130 -10.79 -3.17 14.80
CA CYS A 130 -10.51 -1.74 14.84
C CYS A 130 -9.64 -1.25 13.67
N SER A 131 -9.08 -2.19 12.89
CA SER A 131 -7.98 -1.94 11.95
C SER A 131 -6.80 -1.17 12.59
N ILE A 132 -6.36 -1.64 13.76
CA ILE A 132 -5.19 -1.12 14.48
C ILE A 132 -4.11 -2.20 14.47
N SER A 133 -2.85 -1.79 14.37
CA SER A 133 -1.73 -2.71 14.39
C SER A 133 -1.61 -3.44 15.73
N PRO A 134 -1.49 -4.78 15.75
CA PRO A 134 -1.26 -5.53 16.98
C PRO A 134 0.03 -5.09 17.69
N LYS A 135 1.02 -4.55 16.96
CA LYS A 135 2.24 -3.96 17.55
C LYS A 135 1.94 -2.74 18.41
N VAL A 136 1.05 -1.86 17.92
CA VAL A 136 0.58 -0.68 18.66
C VAL A 136 -0.14 -1.11 19.93
N LEU A 137 -1.04 -2.09 19.84
CA LEU A 137 -1.77 -2.59 21.02
C LEU A 137 -0.82 -3.15 22.09
N LEU A 138 0.15 -3.98 21.68
CA LEU A 138 1.16 -4.55 22.57
C LEU A 138 2.04 -3.48 23.23
N VAL A 139 2.48 -2.47 22.46
CA VAL A 139 3.27 -1.37 23.02
C VAL A 139 2.43 -0.50 23.94
N THR A 140 1.17 -0.23 23.63
CA THR A 140 0.31 0.54 24.55
C THR A 140 0.05 -0.22 25.84
N ILE A 141 -0.18 -1.53 25.80
CA ILE A 141 -0.26 -2.38 27.01
C ILE A 141 1.02 -2.23 27.88
N GLN A 142 2.19 -2.21 27.25
CA GLN A 142 3.45 -2.04 27.95
C GLN A 142 3.64 -0.62 28.49
N LYS A 143 3.30 0.40 27.70
CA LYS A 143 3.47 1.80 28.05
C LYS A 143 2.56 2.19 29.21
N GLU A 144 1.29 1.79 29.17
CA GLU A 144 0.27 2.22 30.12
C GLU A 144 0.39 1.49 31.46
N GLN A 145 0.67 0.19 31.43
CA GLN A 145 0.62 -0.64 32.64
C GLN A 145 1.73 -1.70 32.68
N SER A 146 2.84 -1.57 31.94
CA SER A 146 3.94 -2.57 31.86
C SER A 146 3.49 -4.03 31.71
N GLY A 147 2.38 -4.23 31.00
CA GLY A 147 1.66 -5.50 30.99
C GLY A 147 2.35 -6.67 30.35
N LEU A 148 3.29 -6.41 29.44
CA LEU A 148 4.02 -7.49 28.79
C LEU A 148 5.02 -8.11 29.77
N THR A 149 5.58 -7.30 30.66
CA THR A 149 6.76 -7.66 31.46
C THR A 149 6.46 -7.93 32.93
N GLN A 150 5.37 -7.40 33.47
CA GLN A 150 5.05 -7.50 34.91
C GLN A 150 3.74 -8.23 35.15
N ALA A 151 3.67 -8.96 36.27
CA ALA A 151 2.43 -9.53 36.75
C ALA A 151 1.57 -8.40 37.31
N ARG A 152 0.27 -8.43 37.02
CA ARG A 152 -0.67 -7.36 37.38
C ARG A 152 -1.88 -7.92 38.12
N THR A 153 -2.40 -7.13 39.05
CA THR A 153 -3.65 -7.42 39.74
C THR A 153 -4.84 -7.23 38.79
N THR A 154 -5.98 -7.81 39.14
CA THR A 154 -7.25 -7.60 38.41
C THR A 154 -7.61 -6.12 38.28
N ALA A 155 -7.35 -5.31 39.32
CA ALA A 155 -7.60 -3.88 39.29
C ALA A 155 -6.77 -3.16 38.20
N THR A 156 -5.53 -3.59 37.98
CA THR A 156 -4.70 -3.04 36.89
C THR A 156 -5.16 -3.54 35.53
N TRP A 157 -5.51 -4.83 35.39
CA TRP A 157 -6.08 -5.36 34.15
C TRP A 157 -7.38 -4.65 33.73
N ASN A 158 -8.16 -4.19 34.71
CA ASN A 158 -9.38 -3.43 34.47
C ASN A 158 -9.14 -2.04 33.85
N LYS A 159 -7.91 -1.53 33.89
CA LYS A 159 -7.50 -0.23 33.32
C LYS A 159 -6.28 -0.33 32.39
N MET A 160 -6.11 -1.49 31.74
CA MET A 160 -4.88 -1.85 31.05
C MET A 160 -4.39 -0.87 29.97
N MET A 161 -5.31 -0.14 29.35
CA MET A 161 -4.99 0.86 28.32
C MET A 161 -5.26 2.29 28.78
N GLY A 162 -5.61 2.50 30.06
CA GLY A 162 -5.98 3.82 30.59
C GLY A 162 -7.32 4.35 30.06
N MET A 163 -8.12 3.52 29.36
CA MET A 163 -9.34 4.01 28.73
C MET A 163 -10.39 4.36 29.78
N GLY A 164 -10.78 5.64 29.81
CA GLY A 164 -11.79 6.19 30.70
C GLY A 164 -11.28 6.47 32.10
N CYS A 165 -9.97 6.57 32.28
CA CYS A 165 -9.32 6.91 33.53
C CYS A 165 -8.75 8.33 33.43
N SER A 166 -9.59 9.35 33.63
CA SER A 166 -9.11 10.73 33.65
C SER A 166 -8.36 11.01 34.96
N ASP A 167 -7.30 11.82 34.89
CA ASP A 167 -6.50 12.18 36.05
C ASP A 167 -7.37 12.76 37.18
N GLY A 168 -7.13 12.30 38.41
CA GLY A 168 -7.86 12.74 39.60
C GLY A 168 -9.29 12.19 39.74
N THR A 169 -9.76 11.32 38.84
CA THR A 169 -11.11 10.73 38.87
C THR A 169 -11.09 9.21 38.82
N ALA A 170 -12.17 8.58 39.27
CA ALA A 170 -12.35 7.14 39.13
C ALA A 170 -12.49 6.74 37.65
N CYS A 171 -11.90 5.61 37.27
CA CYS A 171 -12.07 5.07 35.92
C CYS A 171 -13.54 4.75 35.64
N THR A 172 -13.99 5.04 34.41
CA THR A 172 -15.37 4.74 33.98
C THR A 172 -15.60 3.23 33.92
N GLU A 173 -16.56 2.74 34.71
CA GLU A 173 -16.87 1.31 34.86
C GLU A 173 -17.18 0.61 33.53
N LYS A 174 -17.80 1.33 32.57
CA LYS A 174 -18.08 0.83 31.22
C LYS A 174 -16.85 0.19 30.56
N TYR A 175 -15.66 0.75 30.78
CA TYR A 175 -14.42 0.28 30.16
C TYR A 175 -13.64 -0.71 31.05
N SER A 176 -14.16 -1.06 32.23
CA SER A 176 -13.51 -1.97 33.16
C SER A 176 -13.46 -3.41 32.62
N GLY A 177 -12.25 -3.96 32.59
CA GLY A 177 -11.93 -5.32 32.13
C GLY A 177 -10.90 -5.32 31.01
N TYR A 178 -10.03 -6.33 30.95
CA TYR A 178 -8.94 -6.39 29.98
C TYR A 178 -9.42 -6.31 28.53
N GLU A 179 -10.45 -7.08 28.17
CA GLU A 179 -11.04 -7.14 26.84
C GLU A 179 -11.67 -5.79 26.46
N LYS A 180 -12.34 -5.15 27.43
CA LYS A 180 -12.94 -3.82 27.24
C LYS A 180 -11.88 -2.74 27.07
N GLN A 181 -10.84 -2.75 27.89
CA GLN A 181 -9.72 -1.81 27.79
C GLN A 181 -9.05 -1.90 26.42
N LEU A 182 -8.77 -3.12 25.95
CA LEU A 182 -8.21 -3.35 24.62
C LEU A 182 -9.13 -2.87 23.51
N TYR A 183 -10.40 -3.28 23.54
CA TYR A 183 -11.35 -2.92 22.50
C TYR A 183 -11.61 -1.42 22.45
N TYR A 184 -11.97 -0.80 23.58
CA TYR A 184 -12.33 0.61 23.62
C TYR A 184 -11.12 1.55 23.49
N GLY A 185 -9.93 1.12 23.92
CA GLY A 185 -8.67 1.84 23.60
C GLY A 185 -8.40 1.85 22.10
N ALA A 186 -8.52 0.71 21.43
CA ALA A 186 -8.36 0.61 19.97
C ALA A 186 -9.50 1.31 19.19
N ASP A 187 -10.72 1.27 19.71
CA ASP A 187 -11.89 2.00 19.21
C ASP A 187 -11.65 3.51 19.21
N ARG A 188 -11.00 4.00 20.27
CA ARG A 188 -10.61 5.40 20.36
C ARG A 188 -9.56 5.76 19.31
N PHE A 189 -8.50 4.98 19.15
CA PHE A 189 -7.52 5.19 18.08
C PHE A 189 -8.14 5.18 16.68
N ARG A 190 -9.14 4.32 16.46
CA ARG A 190 -9.86 4.24 15.20
C ARG A 190 -10.76 5.46 14.97
N ALA A 191 -11.47 5.91 15.99
CA ALA A 191 -12.26 7.14 15.93
C ALA A 191 -11.37 8.36 15.64
N TYR A 192 -10.25 8.49 16.35
CA TYR A 192 -9.29 9.59 16.16
C TYR A 192 -8.76 9.70 14.74
N ARG A 193 -8.55 8.56 14.07
CA ARG A 193 -8.21 8.55 12.65
C ARG A 193 -9.18 9.35 11.78
N THR A 194 -10.48 9.27 12.10
CA THR A 194 -11.50 10.03 11.38
C THR A 194 -11.51 11.48 11.87
N TRP A 195 -11.46 11.69 13.18
CA TRP A 195 -11.55 13.00 13.84
C TRP A 195 -10.41 13.95 13.48
N SER A 196 -9.18 13.45 13.34
CA SER A 196 -8.00 14.20 12.89
C SER A 196 -8.09 14.67 11.42
N THR A 197 -9.17 14.35 10.73
CA THR A 197 -9.49 14.86 9.39
C THR A 197 -10.69 15.82 9.38
N TYR A 198 -11.33 16.04 10.54
CA TYR A 198 -12.44 16.99 10.67
C TYR A 198 -11.91 18.42 10.91
N PRO A 199 -12.39 19.42 10.14
CA PRO A 199 -11.96 20.81 10.28
C PRO A 199 -12.22 21.44 11.67
N ALA A 200 -13.15 20.90 12.45
CA ALA A 200 -13.54 21.43 13.76
C ALA A 200 -12.60 21.03 14.91
N ILE A 201 -11.74 20.02 14.74
CA ILE A 201 -10.82 19.50 15.79
C ILE A 201 -9.39 19.95 15.48
N LYS A 202 -9.20 21.27 15.36
CA LYS A 202 -7.98 21.88 14.78
C LYS A 202 -6.67 21.52 15.50
N ALA A 203 -6.69 21.34 16.82
CA ALA A 203 -5.47 21.12 17.60
C ALA A 203 -4.75 19.79 17.27
N PHE A 204 -5.44 18.83 16.67
CA PHE A 204 -4.90 17.50 16.33
C PHE A 204 -4.95 17.20 14.83
N ASN A 205 -5.09 18.23 13.98
CA ASN A 205 -5.07 18.03 12.54
C ASN A 205 -3.63 17.97 12.01
N THR A 206 -3.43 17.16 10.97
CA THR A 206 -2.16 17.12 10.26
C THR A 206 -1.84 18.49 9.68
N GLY A 207 -0.63 19.01 9.95
CA GLY A 207 -0.18 20.34 9.55
C GLY A 207 -0.54 21.46 10.53
N SER A 208 -1.25 21.16 11.62
CA SER A 208 -1.51 22.14 12.68
C SER A 208 -0.37 22.17 13.70
N PRO A 209 -0.02 23.36 14.23
CA PRO A 209 0.88 23.46 15.38
C PRO A 209 0.22 22.82 16.59
N TYR A 210 0.99 22.01 17.30
CA TYR A 210 0.61 21.40 18.55
C TYR A 210 1.59 21.86 19.63
N THR A 211 1.04 22.35 20.74
CA THR A 211 1.80 22.74 21.92
C THR A 211 1.54 21.71 23.02
N SER A 212 2.56 21.00 23.45
CA SER A 212 2.41 19.93 24.46
C SER A 212 2.17 20.49 25.86
N SER A 213 1.38 19.78 26.65
CA SER A 213 1.11 20.08 28.06
C SER A 213 2.03 19.31 29.03
N ASP A 214 3.27 19.01 28.64
CA ASP A 214 4.23 18.35 29.54
C ASP A 214 4.62 19.25 30.71
N LYS A 215 4.97 18.66 31.86
CA LYS A 215 5.49 19.40 33.01
C LYS A 215 6.86 19.98 32.64
N GLY A 216 6.93 21.29 32.40
CA GLY A 216 8.14 22.02 31.97
C GLY A 216 7.82 23.08 30.92
N ASP A 217 8.79 23.38 30.05
CA ASP A 217 8.62 24.35 28.96
C ASP A 217 7.72 23.80 27.83
N PRO A 218 6.60 24.46 27.50
CA PRO A 218 5.71 24.04 26.43
C PRO A 218 6.45 23.92 25.09
N GLN A 219 6.48 22.72 24.53
CA GLN A 219 7.11 22.47 23.23
C GLN A 219 6.08 22.59 22.11
N THR A 220 6.40 23.36 21.07
CA THR A 220 5.53 23.53 19.90
C THR A 220 6.17 22.91 18.65
N PHE A 221 5.42 22.05 17.96
CA PHE A 221 5.83 21.39 16.73
C PHE A 221 4.63 21.09 15.84
N LEU A 222 4.88 20.75 14.57
CA LEU A 222 3.81 20.37 13.64
C LEU A 222 3.52 18.87 13.75
N ILE A 223 2.23 18.49 13.75
CA ILE A 223 1.82 17.10 13.62
C ILE A 223 1.80 16.72 12.13
N HIS A 224 2.57 15.71 11.73
CA HIS A 224 2.76 15.37 10.32
C HIS A 224 1.86 14.26 9.78
N ASN A 225 1.25 13.44 10.63
CA ASN A 225 0.34 12.38 10.20
C ASN A 225 -0.77 12.04 11.21
N VAL A 226 -1.72 11.22 10.78
CA VAL A 226 -2.93 10.90 11.53
C VAL A 226 -2.64 9.99 12.73
N ALA A 227 -1.66 9.10 12.62
CA ALA A 227 -1.22 8.25 13.71
C ALA A 227 -0.61 9.06 14.86
N THR A 228 0.26 10.02 14.53
CA THR A 228 0.84 10.93 15.54
C THR A 228 -0.25 11.81 16.15
N ALA A 229 -1.18 12.34 15.35
CA ALA A 229 -2.36 13.04 15.87
C ALA A 229 -3.16 12.18 16.86
N SER A 230 -3.44 10.93 16.49
CA SER A 230 -4.20 9.99 17.32
C SER A 230 -3.49 9.67 18.63
N LEU A 231 -2.16 9.59 18.60
CA LEU A 231 -1.34 9.39 19.79
C LEU A 231 -1.39 10.59 20.75
N TYR A 232 -1.27 11.82 20.26
CA TYR A 232 -1.42 13.02 21.09
C TYR A 232 -2.85 13.24 21.58
N GLN A 233 -3.85 12.85 20.78
CA GLN A 233 -5.24 12.91 21.21
C GLN A 233 -5.56 11.86 22.29
N TYR A 234 -4.85 10.72 22.26
CA TYR A 234 -4.96 9.67 23.28
C TYR A 234 -4.19 10.03 24.56
N THR A 235 -3.00 10.61 24.42
CA THR A 235 -2.18 11.09 25.54
C THR A 235 -1.44 12.37 25.13
N PRO A 236 -1.85 13.56 25.62
CA PRO A 236 -1.35 14.85 25.15
C PRO A 236 0.03 15.23 25.72
N HIS A 237 0.93 14.24 25.83
CA HIS A 237 2.23 14.38 26.48
C HIS A 237 3.38 13.92 25.58
N VAL A 238 4.42 14.72 25.42
CA VAL A 238 5.59 14.36 24.60
C VAL A 238 6.36 13.23 25.27
N SER A 239 6.53 13.27 26.59
CA SER A 239 7.19 12.24 27.39
C SER A 239 6.54 10.84 27.26
N SER A 240 5.21 10.78 27.30
CA SER A 240 4.47 9.54 27.07
C SER A 240 4.64 9.06 25.62
N ASN A 241 4.60 9.97 24.66
CA ASN A 241 4.79 9.66 23.24
C ASN A 241 6.22 9.22 22.90
N TYR A 242 7.22 9.76 23.60
CA TYR A 242 8.60 9.27 23.54
C TYR A 242 8.71 7.85 24.11
N SER A 243 8.02 7.55 25.21
CA SER A 243 7.96 6.19 25.78
C SER A 243 7.36 5.20 24.76
N PHE A 244 6.30 5.60 24.06
CA PHE A 244 5.73 4.83 22.96
C PHE A 244 6.76 4.59 21.84
N PHE A 245 7.41 5.65 21.36
CA PHE A 245 8.45 5.58 20.32
C PHE A 245 9.57 4.62 20.71
N SER A 246 10.10 4.76 21.93
CA SER A 246 11.21 3.96 22.44
C SER A 246 10.84 2.47 22.53
N LEU A 247 9.64 2.16 23.01
CA LEU A 247 9.11 0.79 23.07
C LEU A 247 8.87 0.21 21.67
N MET A 248 8.29 0.98 20.74
CA MET A 248 8.12 0.55 19.34
C MET A 248 9.48 0.22 18.71
N ARG A 249 10.49 1.07 18.91
CA ARG A 249 11.85 0.87 18.38
C ARG A 249 12.52 -0.37 18.99
N SER A 250 12.41 -0.54 20.31
CA SER A 250 12.98 -1.68 21.05
C SER A 250 12.33 -3.00 20.68
N HIS A 251 11.00 -3.03 20.59
CA HIS A 251 10.26 -4.27 20.40
C HIS A 251 10.06 -4.65 18.94
N PHE A 252 10.04 -3.66 18.05
CA PHE A 252 9.78 -3.85 16.62
C PHE A 252 10.69 -2.95 15.77
N PRO A 253 11.99 -3.29 15.64
CA PRO A 253 12.94 -2.50 14.85
C PRO A 253 12.42 -2.22 13.43
N GLY A 254 12.56 -0.97 12.97
CA GLY A 254 12.12 -0.52 11.64
C GLY A 254 10.63 -0.17 11.51
N THR A 255 9.87 -0.12 12.61
CA THR A 255 8.46 0.35 12.61
C THR A 255 8.28 1.78 13.14
N ALA A 256 9.19 2.27 13.99
CA ALA A 256 9.23 3.65 14.48
C ALA A 256 10.02 4.55 13.51
N ASN A 257 9.65 5.84 13.41
CA ASN A 257 10.33 6.80 12.53
C ASN A 257 11.53 7.45 13.24
N THR A 258 12.74 7.33 12.72
CA THR A 258 13.99 7.74 13.38
C THR A 258 14.72 8.92 12.70
N VAL A 259 14.05 9.73 11.87
CA VAL A 259 14.70 10.82 11.11
C VAL A 259 13.93 12.14 11.14
N ALA A 260 14.66 13.24 11.36
CA ALA A 260 14.11 14.56 11.66
C ALA A 260 13.23 15.13 10.55
N PRO A 261 12.04 15.69 10.87
CA PRO A 261 11.29 16.47 9.90
C PRO A 261 12.09 17.74 9.58
N GLU A 262 12.43 17.92 8.31
CA GLU A 262 12.93 19.20 7.84
C GLU A 262 11.78 20.22 7.85
N VAL A 263 12.11 21.45 8.25
CA VAL A 263 11.19 22.59 8.39
C VAL A 263 10.37 22.75 7.11
N VAL A 264 9.08 22.47 7.20
CA VAL A 264 8.11 22.98 6.24
C VAL A 264 7.73 24.36 6.75
N THR A 265 8.22 25.42 6.09
CA THR A 265 7.76 26.78 6.32
C THR A 265 6.23 26.80 6.34
N ALA A 266 5.65 27.45 7.35
CA ALA A 266 4.22 27.61 7.51
C ALA A 266 3.61 28.13 6.19
N GLY A 267 2.87 27.27 5.49
CA GLY A 267 2.28 27.59 4.17
C GLY A 267 2.57 26.58 3.05
N ALA A 268 3.54 25.66 3.17
CA ALA A 268 3.76 24.68 2.11
C ALA A 268 2.69 23.58 2.10
N ALA A 269 2.11 23.32 0.93
CA ALA A 269 1.09 22.28 0.77
C ALA A 269 1.64 20.89 1.12
N LEU A 270 0.83 20.05 1.78
CA LEU A 270 1.26 18.71 2.23
C LEU A 270 1.70 17.78 1.08
N PRO A 271 2.63 16.84 1.31
CA PRO A 271 2.96 15.79 0.35
C PRO A 271 1.70 15.04 -0.09
N LYS A 272 1.42 15.06 -1.39
CA LYS A 272 0.20 14.49 -1.94
C LYS A 272 0.53 13.48 -3.02
N LEU A 273 0.06 12.26 -2.84
CA LEU A 273 0.16 11.19 -3.83
C LEU A 273 -1.23 10.87 -4.40
N THR A 274 -1.39 11.01 -5.70
CA THR A 274 -2.55 10.47 -6.43
C THR A 274 -2.15 9.20 -7.16
N VAL A 275 -3.09 8.26 -7.30
CA VAL A 275 -2.87 6.98 -7.97
C VAL A 275 -4.05 6.67 -8.88
N THR A 276 -3.76 6.57 -10.17
CA THR A 276 -4.64 6.01 -11.19
C THR A 276 -4.24 4.56 -11.43
N LYS A 277 -5.10 3.65 -10.98
CA LYS A 277 -4.85 2.20 -10.96
C LYS A 277 -5.53 1.48 -12.12
N PRO A 278 -4.83 0.55 -12.82
CA PRO A 278 -5.46 -0.34 -13.78
C PRO A 278 -6.32 -1.40 -13.08
N LYS A 279 -7.52 -1.67 -13.58
CA LYS A 279 -8.43 -2.71 -13.04
C LYS A 279 -8.00 -4.13 -13.47
N SER A 280 -7.65 -4.29 -14.73
CA SER A 280 -7.29 -5.59 -15.31
C SER A 280 -6.38 -5.42 -16.52
N THR A 281 -5.59 -6.45 -16.81
CA THR A 281 -4.80 -6.54 -18.04
C THR A 281 -4.59 -8.02 -18.39
N PRO A 282 -4.50 -8.40 -19.66
CA PRO A 282 -4.01 -9.73 -20.05
C PRO A 282 -2.64 -10.06 -19.42
N ILE A 283 -2.39 -11.34 -19.16
CA ILE A 283 -1.04 -11.79 -18.78
C ILE A 283 -0.02 -11.32 -19.82
N ARG A 284 1.21 -11.01 -19.41
CA ARG A 284 2.34 -10.52 -20.24
C ARG A 284 2.12 -9.18 -20.95
N GLN A 285 0.92 -8.61 -20.94
CA GLN A 285 0.70 -7.27 -21.49
C GLN A 285 1.23 -6.22 -20.51
N ALA A 286 1.92 -5.22 -21.07
CA ALA A 286 2.42 -4.09 -20.31
C ALA A 286 1.25 -3.30 -19.71
N VAL A 287 1.39 -2.92 -18.44
CA VAL A 287 0.46 -2.05 -17.75
C VAL A 287 1.25 -1.26 -16.71
N SER A 288 0.89 0.00 -16.55
CA SER A 288 1.50 0.89 -15.56
C SER A 288 0.45 1.39 -14.58
N VAL A 289 0.91 1.74 -13.40
CA VAL A 289 0.19 2.65 -12.52
C VAL A 289 0.70 4.07 -12.80
N THR A 290 -0.20 5.03 -12.84
CA THR A 290 0.14 6.45 -13.06
C THR A 290 -0.41 7.30 -11.93
N GLY A 291 0.01 8.55 -11.86
CA GLY A 291 -0.51 9.50 -10.89
C GLY A 291 0.39 10.71 -10.76
N THR A 292 0.20 11.46 -9.68
CA THR A 292 1.02 12.63 -9.33
C THR A 292 1.56 12.50 -7.92
N ALA A 293 2.83 12.88 -7.72
CA ALA A 293 3.45 13.08 -6.43
C ALA A 293 3.85 14.56 -6.34
N LYS A 294 3.16 15.32 -5.48
CA LYS A 294 3.38 16.76 -5.31
C LYS A 294 3.81 17.07 -3.88
N ASN A 295 4.54 18.16 -3.73
CA ASN A 295 4.99 18.70 -2.45
C ASN A 295 5.84 17.73 -1.62
N PHE A 296 6.64 16.90 -2.29
CA PHE A 296 7.69 16.14 -1.64
C PHE A 296 8.98 16.98 -1.70
N PRO A 297 9.55 17.39 -0.55
CA PRO A 297 10.85 18.08 -0.52
C PRO A 297 11.91 17.26 -1.27
N GLY A 298 12.68 17.92 -2.15
CA GLY A 298 13.68 17.26 -3.00
C GLY A 298 13.13 16.29 -4.06
N GLY A 299 11.81 16.23 -4.25
CA GLY A 299 11.11 15.29 -5.12
C GLY A 299 10.89 13.92 -4.49
N ALA A 300 9.84 13.23 -4.95
CA ALA A 300 9.46 11.93 -4.42
C ALA A 300 10.24 10.77 -5.06
N THR A 301 10.67 9.81 -4.24
CA THR A 301 10.89 8.44 -4.66
C THR A 301 9.57 7.66 -4.63
N VAL A 302 8.98 7.44 -5.79
CA VAL A 302 7.74 6.69 -5.95
C VAL A 302 8.06 5.24 -6.31
N LEU A 303 7.53 4.29 -5.57
CA LEU A 303 7.73 2.86 -5.78
C LEU A 303 6.42 2.09 -5.79
N THR A 304 6.41 0.99 -6.51
CA THR A 304 5.30 0.02 -6.53
C THR A 304 5.70 -1.21 -5.73
N GLN A 305 4.77 -1.70 -4.93
CA GLN A 305 4.93 -2.92 -4.15
C GLN A 305 3.81 -3.90 -4.47
N ILE A 306 4.14 -5.19 -4.51
CA ILE A 306 3.22 -6.30 -4.66
C ILE A 306 3.20 -7.12 -3.37
N LEU A 307 2.02 -7.58 -2.96
CA LEU A 307 1.88 -8.48 -1.82
C LEU A 307 2.16 -9.91 -2.27
N VAL A 308 3.17 -10.54 -1.67
CA VAL A 308 3.58 -11.93 -1.92
C VAL A 308 3.74 -12.61 -0.57
N ASP A 309 2.99 -13.69 -0.35
CA ASP A 309 3.04 -14.50 0.88
C ASP A 309 2.88 -13.67 2.17
N GLY A 310 1.94 -12.72 2.16
CA GLY A 310 1.67 -11.83 3.29
C GLY A 310 2.65 -10.66 3.45
N ALA A 311 3.73 -10.60 2.68
CA ALA A 311 4.74 -9.55 2.75
C ALA A 311 4.74 -8.65 1.50
N TRP A 312 4.91 -7.34 1.70
CA TRP A 312 5.07 -6.38 0.62
C TRP A 312 6.48 -6.44 0.03
N LYS A 313 6.59 -6.68 -1.27
CA LYS A 313 7.86 -6.71 -2.01
C LYS A 313 7.91 -5.57 -3.02
N THR A 314 9.00 -4.81 -3.03
CA THR A 314 9.21 -3.71 -3.99
C THR A 314 9.40 -4.28 -5.39
N SER A 315 8.61 -3.77 -6.34
CA SER A 315 8.65 -4.17 -7.75
C SER A 315 9.49 -3.20 -8.58
N LYS A 316 9.16 -1.91 -8.55
CA LYS A 316 9.84 -0.86 -9.34
C LYS A 316 9.82 0.46 -8.59
N THR A 317 10.83 1.29 -8.85
CA THR A 317 11.04 2.58 -8.21
C THR A 317 11.39 3.64 -9.24
N VAL A 318 10.88 4.85 -9.06
CA VAL A 318 11.21 6.07 -9.81
C VAL A 318 11.58 7.13 -8.78
N LYS A 319 12.72 7.79 -8.96
CA LYS A 319 13.25 8.80 -8.03
C LYS A 319 12.98 10.21 -8.55
N LYS A 320 13.06 11.21 -7.66
CA LYS A 320 12.99 12.65 -7.97
C LYS A 320 11.71 13.07 -8.73
N VAL A 321 10.56 12.48 -8.40
CA VAL A 321 9.26 12.83 -8.98
C VAL A 321 8.71 14.10 -8.32
N THR A 322 8.55 15.17 -9.09
CA THR A 322 7.97 16.46 -8.62
C THR A 322 6.55 16.71 -9.15
N GLY A 323 6.02 15.77 -9.94
CA GLY A 323 4.71 15.88 -10.58
C GLY A 323 4.19 14.52 -11.01
N SER A 324 3.94 14.33 -12.29
CA SER A 324 3.40 13.07 -12.81
C SER A 324 4.42 11.94 -12.80
N TYR A 325 3.95 10.71 -12.55
CA TYR A 325 4.75 9.50 -12.68
C TYR A 325 3.99 8.40 -13.42
N SER A 326 4.75 7.46 -13.98
CA SER A 326 4.25 6.20 -14.57
C SER A 326 5.20 5.08 -14.19
N ILE A 327 4.71 4.05 -13.50
CA ILE A 327 5.52 2.92 -13.04
C ILE A 327 4.94 1.62 -13.60
N PRO A 328 5.74 0.83 -14.36
CA PRO A 328 5.26 -0.43 -14.93
C PRO A 328 5.11 -1.52 -13.86
N LEU A 329 3.98 -2.21 -13.88
CA LEU A 329 3.66 -3.32 -12.98
C LEU A 329 4.19 -4.63 -13.60
N THR A 330 5.45 -4.96 -13.33
CA THR A 330 6.18 -6.05 -14.03
C THR A 330 6.19 -7.38 -13.28
N THR A 331 6.14 -7.36 -11.95
CA THR A 331 6.18 -8.58 -11.13
C THR A 331 4.97 -9.48 -11.38
N HIS A 332 5.21 -10.79 -11.49
CA HIS A 332 4.19 -11.82 -11.77
C HIS A 332 3.35 -11.56 -13.04
N ALA A 333 3.84 -10.79 -14.01
CA ALA A 333 3.06 -10.42 -15.20
C ALA A 333 2.56 -11.62 -16.03
N SER A 334 3.24 -12.77 -15.98
CA SER A 334 2.86 -14.00 -16.68
C SER A 334 1.82 -14.86 -15.93
N ARG A 335 1.60 -14.60 -14.64
CA ARG A 335 0.69 -15.39 -13.79
C ARG A 335 -0.71 -14.78 -13.84
N ALA A 336 -1.68 -15.54 -14.30
CA ALA A 336 -3.07 -15.12 -14.26
C ALA A 336 -3.63 -15.20 -12.84
N GLY A 337 -4.55 -14.30 -12.50
CA GLY A 337 -5.11 -14.20 -11.16
C GLY A 337 -5.19 -12.76 -10.66
N THR A 338 -5.62 -12.60 -9.42
CA THR A 338 -5.71 -11.29 -8.76
C THR A 338 -4.41 -11.03 -8.01
N GLN A 339 -3.77 -9.91 -8.32
CA GLN A 339 -2.58 -9.43 -7.62
C GLN A 339 -2.97 -8.24 -6.75
N ARG A 340 -2.42 -8.14 -5.54
CA ARG A 340 -2.60 -6.97 -4.67
C ARG A 340 -1.34 -6.10 -4.70
N TRP A 341 -1.54 -4.82 -4.97
CA TRP A 341 -0.50 -3.83 -5.20
C TRP A 341 -0.71 -2.62 -4.30
N ARG A 342 0.36 -1.86 -4.07
CA ARG A 342 0.32 -0.51 -3.52
C ARG A 342 1.37 0.37 -4.18
N VAL A 343 1.13 1.67 -4.16
CA VAL A 343 2.13 2.70 -4.51
C VAL A 343 2.56 3.34 -3.20
N VAL A 344 3.85 3.61 -3.08
CA VAL A 344 4.43 4.32 -1.95
C VAL A 344 5.21 5.48 -2.55
N ALA A 345 4.95 6.70 -2.11
CA ALA A 345 5.86 7.81 -2.38
C ALA A 345 6.60 8.12 -1.09
N LYS A 346 7.91 8.25 -1.18
CA LYS A 346 8.80 8.74 -0.11
C LYS A 346 9.45 10.02 -0.57
N SER A 347 9.73 10.99 0.27
CA SER A 347 10.65 12.08 -0.09
C SER A 347 12.06 11.55 -0.38
N ALA A 348 12.90 12.32 -1.07
CA ALA A 348 14.25 11.91 -1.45
C ALA A 348 15.14 11.54 -0.24
N ASP A 349 14.86 12.15 0.91
CA ASP A 349 15.47 11.92 2.22
C ASP A 349 14.80 10.79 3.03
N GLY A 350 13.70 10.21 2.54
CA GLY A 350 12.94 9.14 3.22
C GLY A 350 12.01 9.59 4.36
N ARG A 351 11.90 10.89 4.66
CA ARG A 351 11.22 11.46 5.86
C ARG A 351 9.69 11.49 5.75
N SER A 352 9.15 11.80 4.58
CA SER A 352 7.71 11.86 4.31
C SER A 352 7.30 10.67 3.45
N SER A 353 6.32 9.87 3.89
CA SER A 353 5.76 8.80 3.06
C SER A 353 4.24 8.87 2.94
N VAL A 354 3.73 8.65 1.74
CA VAL A 354 2.29 8.51 1.49
C VAL A 354 2.05 7.16 0.84
N VAL A 355 1.22 6.33 1.48
CA VAL A 355 0.76 5.05 0.92
C VAL A 355 -0.75 5.06 0.71
N PRO A 356 -1.22 5.26 -0.53
CA PRO A 356 -2.62 5.07 -0.86
C PRO A 356 -3.10 3.65 -0.55
N LYS A 357 -4.39 3.52 -0.26
CA LYS A 357 -5.06 2.23 -0.04
C LYS A 357 -4.66 1.25 -1.14
N THR A 358 -4.43 0.00 -0.74
CA THR A 358 -4.06 -1.08 -1.67
C THR A 358 -5.05 -1.21 -2.81
N PHE A 359 -4.59 -1.72 -3.95
CA PHE A 359 -5.42 -1.99 -5.10
C PHE A 359 -5.19 -3.37 -5.68
N THR A 360 -6.17 -3.85 -6.43
CA THR A 360 -6.10 -5.14 -7.10
C THR A 360 -5.92 -4.96 -8.60
N LEU A 361 -5.04 -5.78 -9.18
CA LEU A 361 -4.87 -5.93 -10.62
C LEU A 361 -5.25 -7.36 -11.00
N LYS A 362 -6.28 -7.52 -11.84
CA LYS A 362 -6.65 -8.84 -12.38
C LYS A 362 -5.87 -9.14 -13.67
N ARG A 363 -4.96 -10.11 -13.62
CA ARG A 363 -4.25 -10.66 -14.79
C ARG A 363 -5.14 -11.70 -15.47
N LEU A 364 -5.62 -11.39 -16.68
CA LEU A 364 -6.60 -12.20 -17.39
C LEU A 364 -5.95 -13.36 -18.17
N LYS A 365 -6.57 -14.55 -18.08
CA LYS A 365 -6.18 -15.71 -18.90
C LYS A 365 -6.61 -15.50 -20.37
N PRO A 366 -5.81 -15.94 -21.35
CA PRO A 366 -6.24 -16.03 -22.74
C PRO A 366 -7.47 -16.92 -22.88
N SER A 367 -8.45 -16.51 -23.68
CA SER A 367 -9.69 -17.26 -23.92
C SER A 367 -10.12 -17.15 -25.37
N LEU A 368 -10.51 -18.29 -25.96
CA LEU A 368 -10.97 -18.37 -27.34
C LEU A 368 -12.27 -19.17 -27.41
N THR A 369 -13.23 -18.68 -28.19
CA THR A 369 -14.50 -19.37 -28.46
C THR A 369 -14.59 -19.74 -29.94
N ALA A 370 -15.37 -20.78 -30.26
CA ALA A 370 -15.63 -21.20 -31.63
C ALA A 370 -17.08 -21.72 -31.79
N LYS A 371 -17.81 -21.17 -32.75
CA LYS A 371 -19.12 -21.60 -33.22
C LYS A 371 -18.97 -22.18 -34.61
N ALA A 372 -19.36 -23.45 -34.75
CA ALA A 372 -19.14 -24.23 -35.96
C ALA A 372 -20.49 -24.66 -36.58
N PRO A 373 -20.57 -24.74 -37.92
CA PRO A 373 -21.76 -25.26 -38.62
C PRO A 373 -21.92 -26.76 -38.40
N LYS A 374 -23.16 -27.25 -38.36
CA LYS A 374 -23.49 -28.69 -38.26
C LYS A 374 -23.63 -29.34 -39.64
N SER A 375 -24.13 -28.60 -40.62
CA SER A 375 -24.35 -29.07 -42.00
C SER A 375 -24.10 -27.96 -43.02
N ALA A 376 -23.87 -28.36 -44.29
CA ALA A 376 -23.74 -27.45 -45.41
C ALA A 376 -24.01 -28.19 -46.73
N LYS A 377 -24.63 -27.53 -47.71
CA LYS A 377 -24.69 -28.07 -49.08
C LYS A 377 -23.28 -28.29 -49.65
N ARG A 378 -23.13 -29.23 -50.56
CA ARG A 378 -21.91 -29.39 -51.38
C ARG A 378 -21.51 -28.05 -52.03
N LYS A 379 -20.21 -27.79 -52.12
CA LYS A 379 -19.59 -26.57 -52.66
C LYS A 379 -19.91 -25.27 -51.90
N ALA A 380 -20.85 -25.25 -50.96
CA ALA A 380 -21.18 -24.07 -50.16
C ALA A 380 -20.00 -23.64 -49.28
N LYS A 381 -19.70 -22.34 -49.29
CA LYS A 381 -18.72 -21.73 -48.39
C LYS A 381 -19.30 -21.69 -46.98
N VAL A 382 -18.64 -22.35 -46.04
CA VAL A 382 -19.00 -22.29 -44.62
C VAL A 382 -17.79 -21.94 -43.77
N SER A 383 -18.03 -21.26 -42.66
CA SER A 383 -16.98 -20.74 -41.79
C SER A 383 -17.24 -21.10 -40.33
N VAL A 384 -16.16 -21.28 -39.59
CA VAL A 384 -16.19 -21.23 -38.13
C VAL A 384 -16.03 -19.79 -37.70
N LYS A 385 -16.92 -19.31 -36.84
CA LYS A 385 -16.87 -17.96 -36.26
C LYS A 385 -16.55 -18.04 -34.78
N GLY A 386 -15.86 -17.05 -34.24
CA GLY A 386 -15.54 -17.05 -32.81
C GLY A 386 -14.93 -15.74 -32.33
N THR A 387 -14.50 -15.73 -31.07
CA THR A 387 -13.87 -14.56 -30.45
C THR A 387 -12.60 -14.97 -29.73
N ALA A 388 -11.53 -14.20 -29.90
CA ALA A 388 -10.28 -14.32 -29.15
C ALA A 388 -10.14 -13.13 -28.19
N LYS A 389 -10.01 -13.40 -26.88
CA LYS A 389 -9.84 -12.40 -25.82
C LYS A 389 -8.56 -12.66 -25.02
N ASN A 390 -7.91 -11.58 -24.56
CA ASN A 390 -6.78 -11.61 -23.62
C ASN A 390 -5.54 -12.39 -24.09
N PHE A 391 -5.27 -12.45 -25.39
CA PHE A 391 -4.03 -13.03 -25.92
C PHE A 391 -2.94 -11.94 -25.98
N PRO A 392 -1.90 -11.97 -25.12
CA PRO A 392 -0.87 -10.94 -25.11
C PRO A 392 -0.14 -10.78 -26.44
N ASP A 393 0.17 -11.90 -27.09
CA ASP A 393 0.94 -11.92 -28.33
C ASP A 393 0.07 -12.12 -29.58
N ARG A 394 -1.26 -11.94 -29.44
CA ARG A 394 -2.30 -12.29 -30.42
C ARG A 394 -2.33 -13.81 -30.73
N ALA A 395 -3.52 -14.37 -30.96
CA ALA A 395 -3.63 -15.82 -31.18
C ALA A 395 -3.29 -16.21 -32.63
N THR A 396 -2.70 -17.38 -32.83
CA THR A 396 -2.78 -18.07 -34.14
C THR A 396 -3.88 -19.12 -34.05
N VAL A 397 -4.90 -19.02 -34.90
CA VAL A 397 -6.04 -19.94 -34.92
C VAL A 397 -5.97 -20.80 -36.17
N LYS A 398 -6.07 -22.12 -35.99
CA LYS A 398 -6.04 -23.11 -37.06
C LYS A 398 -7.33 -23.90 -37.08
N THR A 399 -7.89 -24.11 -38.26
CA THR A 399 -8.90 -25.16 -38.48
C THR A 399 -8.20 -26.41 -39.01
N GLN A 400 -8.55 -27.57 -38.48
CA GLN A 400 -7.99 -28.86 -38.89
C GLN A 400 -9.12 -29.84 -39.20
N ILE A 401 -8.91 -30.68 -40.21
CA ILE A 401 -9.81 -31.75 -40.63
C ILE A 401 -9.16 -33.11 -40.38
N LYS A 402 -9.92 -34.11 -39.95
CA LYS A 402 -9.43 -35.48 -39.76
C LYS A 402 -9.51 -36.24 -41.09
N VAL A 403 -8.37 -36.69 -41.61
CA VAL A 403 -8.24 -37.44 -42.87
C VAL A 403 -7.42 -38.70 -42.61
N LYS A 404 -7.97 -39.89 -42.91
CA LYS A 404 -7.33 -41.20 -42.67
C LYS A 404 -6.76 -41.30 -41.24
N GLY A 405 -7.57 -40.97 -40.23
CA GLY A 405 -7.16 -40.98 -38.82
C GLY A 405 -6.31 -39.79 -38.34
N LYS A 406 -5.63 -39.07 -39.24
CA LYS A 406 -4.69 -37.98 -38.90
C LYS A 406 -5.32 -36.59 -39.05
N TRP A 407 -5.00 -35.68 -38.14
CA TRP A 407 -5.44 -34.28 -38.23
C TRP A 407 -4.54 -33.49 -39.20
N LYS A 408 -5.14 -32.88 -40.23
CA LYS A 408 -4.45 -32.02 -41.19
C LYS A 408 -4.94 -30.58 -41.06
N THR A 409 -4.02 -29.62 -41.11
CA THR A 409 -4.37 -28.19 -41.09
C THR A 409 -5.05 -27.80 -42.41
N SER A 410 -6.23 -27.19 -42.30
CA SER A 410 -7.00 -26.68 -43.45
C SER A 410 -6.70 -25.21 -43.69
N LYS A 411 -6.84 -24.37 -42.65
CA LYS A 411 -6.54 -22.94 -42.74
C LYS A 411 -5.93 -22.42 -41.44
N THR A 412 -5.04 -21.44 -41.57
CA THR A 412 -4.41 -20.75 -40.45
C THR A 412 -4.69 -19.25 -40.55
N VAL A 413 -5.10 -18.65 -39.44
CA VAL A 413 -5.21 -17.19 -39.31
C VAL A 413 -4.28 -16.76 -38.18
N LYS A 414 -3.31 -15.91 -38.50
CA LYS A 414 -2.32 -15.38 -37.54
C LYS A 414 -2.83 -14.07 -36.95
N LYS A 415 -2.29 -13.68 -35.80
CA LYS A 415 -2.53 -12.38 -35.13
C LYS A 415 -4.02 -12.09 -34.84
N VAL A 416 -4.81 -13.11 -34.52
CA VAL A 416 -6.25 -12.97 -34.24
C VAL A 416 -6.48 -12.22 -32.93
N THR A 417 -7.31 -11.17 -33.01
CA THR A 417 -7.82 -10.35 -31.90
C THR A 417 -9.29 -10.05 -32.11
N GLY A 418 -10.12 -10.18 -31.08
CA GLY A 418 -11.56 -9.92 -31.22
C GLY A 418 -12.27 -11.02 -32.01
N SER A 419 -13.27 -10.64 -32.81
CA SER A 419 -14.06 -11.57 -33.61
C SER A 419 -13.28 -12.08 -34.83
N TYR A 420 -13.46 -13.36 -35.17
CA TYR A 420 -12.81 -13.98 -36.32
C TYR A 420 -13.75 -14.92 -37.06
N SER A 421 -13.45 -15.15 -38.34
CA SER A 421 -14.16 -16.09 -39.22
C SER A 421 -13.16 -16.84 -40.08
N ILE A 422 -13.19 -18.18 -40.04
CA ILE A 422 -12.29 -19.04 -40.80
C ILE A 422 -13.12 -19.95 -41.71
N THR A 423 -13.00 -19.74 -43.01
CA THR A 423 -13.65 -20.59 -44.02
C THR A 423 -13.07 -22.00 -44.01
N LEU A 424 -13.94 -23.00 -44.13
CA LEU A 424 -13.62 -24.42 -44.23
C LEU A 424 -13.63 -24.82 -45.71
N THR A 425 -12.46 -24.98 -46.32
CA THR A 425 -12.32 -25.16 -47.78
C THR A 425 -12.06 -26.61 -48.21
N THR A 426 -11.44 -27.42 -47.35
CA THR A 426 -11.05 -28.79 -47.69
C THR A 426 -12.28 -29.72 -47.81
N ARG A 427 -12.35 -30.52 -48.89
CA ARG A 427 -13.42 -31.49 -49.18
C ARG A 427 -14.84 -30.91 -49.26
N ALA A 428 -14.99 -29.68 -49.75
CA ALA A 428 -16.32 -29.05 -49.86
C ALA A 428 -17.27 -29.76 -50.86
N SER A 429 -16.76 -30.54 -51.81
CA SER A 429 -17.51 -31.21 -52.88
C SER A 429 -18.00 -32.62 -52.54
N VAL A 430 -17.47 -33.25 -51.48
CA VAL A 430 -17.76 -34.65 -51.13
C VAL A 430 -18.96 -34.71 -50.18
N ARG A 431 -19.92 -35.60 -50.48
CA ARG A 431 -21.08 -35.87 -49.61
C ARG A 431 -20.68 -36.84 -48.49
N GLU A 432 -20.21 -36.29 -47.38
CA GLU A 432 -19.77 -37.07 -46.22
C GLU A 432 -19.89 -36.25 -44.91
N THR A 433 -19.79 -36.93 -43.77
CA THR A 433 -19.62 -36.29 -42.47
C THR A 433 -18.14 -36.12 -42.16
N GLN A 434 -17.70 -34.88 -42.02
CA GLN A 434 -16.30 -34.51 -41.80
C GLN A 434 -16.06 -34.17 -40.34
N LYS A 435 -15.01 -34.73 -39.72
CA LYS A 435 -14.58 -34.33 -38.37
C LYS A 435 -13.58 -33.19 -38.44
N TRP A 436 -13.86 -32.13 -37.71
CA TRP A 436 -13.09 -30.89 -37.68
C TRP A 436 -12.71 -30.51 -36.25
N ARG A 437 -11.64 -29.73 -36.10
CA ARG A 437 -11.31 -29.05 -34.85
C ARG A 437 -10.72 -27.66 -35.08
N VAL A 438 -10.87 -26.81 -34.07
CA VAL A 438 -10.23 -25.50 -33.96
C VAL A 438 -9.14 -25.59 -32.92
N VAL A 439 -7.93 -25.18 -33.29
CA VAL A 439 -6.75 -25.17 -32.41
C VAL A 439 -6.27 -23.72 -32.30
N ALA A 440 -6.03 -23.27 -31.08
CA ALA A 440 -5.37 -22.00 -30.82
C ALA A 440 -3.93 -22.27 -30.39
N THR A 441 -2.99 -21.56 -31.00
CA THR A 441 -1.56 -21.62 -30.67
C THR A 441 -1.12 -20.24 -30.18
N SER A 442 -0.55 -20.17 -28.99
CA SER A 442 0.14 -18.97 -28.49
C SER A 442 1.54 -18.85 -29.11
N LYS A 443 2.15 -17.66 -29.03
CA LYS A 443 3.47 -17.38 -29.61
C LYS A 443 4.60 -18.24 -29.02
N ASP A 444 4.43 -18.72 -27.78
CA ASP A 444 5.31 -19.71 -27.13
C ASP A 444 5.15 -21.15 -27.66
N GLY A 445 4.40 -21.36 -28.74
CA GLY A 445 4.20 -22.65 -29.39
C GLY A 445 3.15 -23.55 -28.72
N LYS A 446 2.65 -23.18 -27.54
CA LYS A 446 1.66 -23.98 -26.82
C LYS A 446 0.33 -23.96 -27.57
N SER A 447 -0.19 -25.14 -27.86
CA SER A 447 -1.43 -25.33 -28.62
C SER A 447 -2.52 -25.91 -27.74
N LYS A 448 -3.73 -25.36 -27.85
CA LYS A 448 -4.93 -25.87 -27.14
C LYS A 448 -6.06 -26.12 -28.14
N ILE A 449 -6.72 -27.27 -28.01
CA ILE A 449 -7.95 -27.56 -28.75
C ILE A 449 -9.06 -26.70 -28.14
N VAL A 450 -9.68 -25.87 -28.98
CA VAL A 450 -10.74 -24.96 -28.58
C VAL A 450 -12.11 -25.60 -28.80
N LYS A 451 -12.26 -26.34 -29.91
CA LYS A 451 -13.49 -27.06 -30.23
C LYS A 451 -13.22 -28.21 -31.19
N THR A 452 -13.94 -29.30 -31.02
CA THR A 452 -14.05 -30.39 -32.01
C THR A 452 -15.51 -30.46 -32.45
N PHE A 453 -15.77 -30.70 -33.74
CA PHE A 453 -17.13 -30.75 -34.29
C PHE A 453 -17.21 -31.63 -35.55
N SER A 454 -18.43 -32.01 -35.93
CA SER A 454 -18.72 -32.72 -37.18
C SER A 454 -19.49 -31.80 -38.13
N LEU A 455 -19.13 -31.81 -39.41
CA LEU A 455 -19.81 -31.08 -40.48
C LEU A 455 -20.34 -32.08 -41.50
N ARG A 456 -21.66 -32.17 -41.65
CA ARG A 456 -22.31 -32.99 -42.67
C ARG A 456 -22.43 -32.23 -43.99
N ARG A 457 -21.78 -32.72 -45.05
CA ARG A 457 -21.98 -32.21 -46.42
C ARG A 457 -23.13 -32.97 -47.08
N THR A 458 -24.18 -32.25 -47.45
CA THR A 458 -25.38 -32.80 -48.11
C THR A 458 -25.36 -32.55 -49.60
#